data_AF-A0AAN8Z1H2-F1
#
_entry.id   AF-A0AAN8Z1H2-F1
#
_cell.length_a   1.000
_cell.length_b   1.000
_cell.length_c   1.000
_cell.angle_alpha   90.00
_cell.angle_beta   90.00
_cell.angle_gamma   90.00
#
_symmetry.space_group_name_H-M   'P 1'
#
loop_
_entity.id
_entity.type
_entity.pdbx_description
1 polymer ?
#
loop_
_entity_poly.entity_id
_entity_poly.type
_entity_poly.pdbx_seq_one_letter_code
_entity_poly.pdbx_strand_id
1 'polypeptide(L)'
;MSRRKNVTLMACFLVFHCALLSTPGLGGDDVADVPYADDVVGDGPTSDSSLGPDSVIGFLESCLKKISDCGVEIYNDIFEFEDLTPVSTPCCERLVKVAGRECHDTMVTMVLIKVKDAKKKEEFRKKSDETYTRCVSAIARAHSNS
;
A
#
# COMPACT_ATOMS: atom_id res chain seq x y z
N MET A 1 -3.95 50.11 16.15
CA MET A 1 -4.07 50.75 14.82
C MET A 1 -3.09 50.09 13.86
N SER A 2 -3.49 49.96 12.59
CA SER A 2 -2.72 49.53 11.40
C SER A 2 -2.35 48.03 11.29
N ARG A 3 -3.09 47.18 10.56
CA ARG A 3 -3.38 47.07 9.10
C ARG A 3 -2.29 46.35 8.29
N ARG A 4 -2.62 45.09 7.95
CA ARG A 4 -2.54 44.41 6.63
C ARG A 4 -1.43 44.83 5.66
N LYS A 5 -0.63 43.85 5.24
CA LYS A 5 -0.17 43.51 3.87
C LYS A 5 0.73 42.28 4.04
N ASN A 6 0.42 41.11 3.48
CA ASN A 6 1.04 40.68 2.23
C ASN A 6 0.20 39.55 1.59
N VAL A 7 -0.94 39.93 1.03
CA VAL A 7 -1.63 39.16 -0.02
C VAL A 7 -0.92 39.51 -1.33
N THR A 8 0.27 38.97 -1.57
CA THR A 8 1.03 39.19 -2.82
C THR A 8 2.04 38.06 -3.07
N LEU A 9 1.60 36.81 -3.07
CA LEU A 9 2.43 35.69 -3.53
C LEU A 9 1.58 34.56 -4.17
N MET A 10 0.50 34.97 -4.85
CA MET A 10 -0.43 34.09 -5.57
C MET A 10 -0.74 34.72 -6.94
N ALA A 11 0.31 34.97 -7.73
CA ALA A 11 0.17 35.52 -9.08
C ALA A 11 1.30 35.12 -10.06
N CYS A 12 1.99 33.99 -9.82
CA CYS A 12 3.00 33.47 -10.77
C CYS A 12 2.66 32.09 -11.36
N PHE A 13 1.49 31.51 -11.05
CA PHE A 13 1.13 30.15 -11.49
C PHE A 13 0.38 30.07 -12.83
N LEU A 14 0.13 31.18 -13.52
CA LEU A 14 -0.72 31.20 -14.73
C LEU A 14 -0.02 31.74 -15.99
N VAL A 15 1.22 31.33 -16.27
CA VAL A 15 1.86 31.60 -17.58
C VAL A 15 2.69 30.43 -18.16
N PHE A 16 2.82 29.29 -17.48
CA PHE A 16 3.66 28.17 -17.95
C PHE A 16 2.89 26.99 -18.57
N HIS A 17 1.81 27.25 -19.30
CA HIS A 17 1.02 26.20 -19.99
C HIS A 17 0.95 26.31 -21.53
N CYS A 18 1.75 27.16 -22.17
CA CYS A 18 1.78 27.23 -23.64
C CYS A 18 3.20 27.32 -24.20
N ALA A 19 3.87 26.17 -24.29
CA ALA A 19 4.96 25.81 -25.21
C ALA A 19 5.55 24.53 -24.61
N LEU A 20 5.37 23.34 -25.18
CA LEU A 20 6.07 22.90 -26.38
C LEU A 20 5.30 21.72 -26.99
N LEU A 21 4.55 21.98 -28.05
CA LEU A 21 4.25 20.99 -29.07
C LEU A 21 5.35 21.11 -30.15
N SER A 22 5.88 19.96 -30.57
CA SER A 22 6.56 19.66 -31.85
C SER A 22 8.05 19.35 -31.79
N THR A 23 8.38 18.05 -31.84
CA THR A 23 9.43 17.51 -32.70
C THR A 23 8.96 16.17 -33.28
N PRO A 24 9.06 15.92 -34.60
CA PRO A 24 8.99 14.57 -35.15
C PRO A 24 10.38 13.92 -35.07
N GLY A 25 10.47 12.73 -34.48
CA GLY A 25 11.71 11.96 -34.35
C GLY A 25 11.49 10.50 -34.73
N LEU A 26 12.10 10.11 -35.85
CA LEU A 26 12.15 8.77 -36.44
C LEU A 26 13.21 7.89 -35.74
N GLY A 27 12.99 6.56 -35.78
CA GLY A 27 13.96 5.50 -35.47
C GLY A 27 13.65 4.78 -34.14
N GLY A 28 13.56 3.46 -34.03
CA GLY A 28 13.81 2.38 -34.98
C GLY A 28 14.83 1.40 -34.39
N ASP A 29 14.41 0.49 -33.51
CA ASP A 29 15.28 -0.56 -32.98
C ASP A 29 14.49 -1.83 -32.58
N ASP A 30 14.45 -2.77 -33.51
CA ASP A 30 14.74 -4.21 -33.41
C ASP A 30 14.33 -4.98 -32.13
N VAL A 31 13.32 -5.85 -32.30
CA VAL A 31 13.00 -6.96 -31.41
C VAL A 31 14.12 -8.00 -31.53
N ALA A 32 15.02 -8.04 -30.55
CA ALA A 32 15.92 -9.16 -30.37
C ALA A 32 15.22 -10.24 -29.53
N ASP A 33 14.84 -11.33 -30.20
CA ASP A 33 14.52 -12.61 -29.58
C ASP A 33 15.60 -13.02 -28.57
N VAL A 34 15.21 -13.20 -27.31
CA VAL A 34 16.07 -13.85 -26.31
C VAL A 34 15.72 -15.34 -26.31
N PRO A 35 16.67 -16.23 -26.62
CA PRO A 35 16.42 -17.66 -26.64
C PRO A 35 16.24 -18.18 -25.21
N TYR A 36 15.08 -18.80 -24.99
CA TYR A 36 14.72 -19.58 -23.81
C TYR A 36 15.62 -20.82 -23.76
N ALA A 37 16.63 -20.81 -22.90
CA ALA A 37 17.38 -22.02 -22.56
C ALA A 37 16.68 -22.70 -21.37
N ASP A 38 15.80 -23.64 -21.70
CA ASP A 38 15.34 -24.69 -20.79
C ASP A 38 16.50 -25.65 -20.56
N ASP A 39 17.03 -25.72 -19.34
CA ASP A 39 17.92 -26.82 -18.96
C ASP A 39 17.86 -27.14 -17.46
N VAL A 40 17.64 -28.44 -17.24
CA VAL A 40 17.97 -29.30 -16.09
C VAL A 40 16.87 -29.61 -15.06
N VAL A 41 16.38 -30.84 -15.22
CA VAL A 41 15.62 -31.71 -14.32
C VAL A 41 16.50 -32.25 -13.18
N GLY A 42 15.94 -32.28 -11.94
CA GLY A 42 16.28 -33.21 -10.83
C GLY A 42 17.52 -32.83 -9.99
N ASP A 43 17.53 -32.81 -8.65
CA ASP A 43 16.84 -33.62 -7.65
C ASP A 43 16.94 -32.96 -6.25
N GLY A 44 15.90 -33.04 -5.40
CA GLY A 44 15.99 -32.75 -3.96
C GLY A 44 14.80 -31.98 -3.36
N PRO A 45 14.21 -32.40 -2.22
CA PRO A 45 13.08 -31.71 -1.60
C PRO A 45 13.61 -30.55 -0.77
N THR A 46 13.78 -29.39 -1.39
CA THR A 46 13.89 -28.13 -0.67
C THR A 46 12.52 -27.49 -0.69
N SER A 47 11.84 -27.56 0.45
CA SER A 47 10.67 -26.73 0.75
C SER A 47 11.14 -25.28 0.93
N ASP A 48 11.65 -24.69 -0.14
CA ASP A 48 11.71 -23.24 -0.27
C ASP A 48 10.45 -22.82 -0.99
N SER A 49 9.59 -22.14 -0.24
CA SER A 49 8.37 -21.53 -0.76
C SER A 49 8.75 -20.37 -1.68
N SER A 50 9.26 -20.68 -2.86
CA SER A 50 9.17 -19.78 -4.00
C SER A 50 7.73 -19.88 -4.50
N LEU A 51 6.83 -19.25 -3.76
CA LEU A 51 5.50 -18.93 -4.25
C LEU A 51 5.74 -18.10 -5.51
N GLY A 52 5.48 -18.68 -6.68
CA GLY A 52 5.58 -17.96 -7.94
C GLY A 52 4.78 -16.65 -7.88
N PRO A 53 5.08 -15.67 -8.74
CA PRO A 53 4.39 -14.38 -8.74
C PRO A 53 2.86 -14.54 -8.79
N ASP A 54 2.38 -15.57 -9.49
CA ASP A 54 0.96 -15.94 -9.58
C ASP A 54 0.35 -16.30 -8.22
N SER A 55 1.12 -16.95 -7.35
CA SER A 55 0.69 -17.36 -6.03
C SER A 55 0.62 -16.20 -5.04
N VAL A 56 1.48 -15.18 -5.19
CA VAL A 56 1.42 -13.97 -4.36
C VAL A 56 0.20 -13.14 -4.74
N ILE A 57 -0.09 -12.99 -6.04
CA ILE A 57 -1.28 -12.26 -6.52
C ILE A 57 -2.56 -12.93 -6.01
N GLY A 58 -2.68 -14.27 -6.15
CA GLY A 58 -3.84 -15.01 -5.64
C GLY A 58 -4.02 -14.87 -4.12
N PHE A 59 -2.91 -14.83 -3.36
CA PHE A 59 -2.96 -14.57 -1.93
C PHE A 59 -3.47 -13.17 -1.60
N LEU A 60 -2.94 -12.13 -2.27
CA LEU A 60 -3.42 -10.75 -2.11
C LEU A 60 -4.92 -10.63 -2.41
N GLU A 61 -5.39 -11.23 -3.50
CA GLU A 61 -6.82 -11.22 -3.84
C GLU A 61 -7.68 -11.86 -2.75
N SER A 62 -7.21 -12.97 -2.17
CA SER A 62 -7.86 -13.62 -1.03
C SER A 62 -7.91 -12.69 0.17
N CYS A 63 -6.82 -11.98 0.48
CA CYS A 63 -6.78 -11.01 1.57
C CYS A 63 -7.72 -9.82 1.36
N LEU A 64 -7.76 -9.25 0.16
CA LEU A 64 -8.68 -8.18 -0.20
C LEU A 64 -10.15 -8.62 -0.05
N LYS A 65 -10.49 -9.85 -0.44
CA LYS A 65 -11.83 -10.43 -0.22
C LYS A 65 -12.17 -10.58 1.26
N LYS A 66 -11.21 -11.01 2.09
CA LYS A 66 -11.42 -11.19 3.54
C LYS A 66 -11.64 -9.84 4.26
N ILE A 67 -10.85 -8.82 3.90
CA ILE A 67 -10.97 -7.45 4.44
C ILE A 67 -12.23 -6.74 3.93
N SER A 68 -12.60 -6.94 2.67
CA SER A 68 -13.80 -6.36 2.07
C SER A 68 -13.85 -4.82 2.22
N ASP A 69 -14.99 -4.27 2.63
CA ASP A 69 -15.26 -2.85 2.86
C ASP A 69 -14.40 -2.21 3.95
N CYS A 70 -13.88 -3.01 4.89
CA CYS A 70 -13.00 -2.51 5.96
C CYS A 70 -11.62 -2.02 5.46
N GLY A 71 -11.28 -2.28 4.20
CA GLY A 71 -9.97 -1.91 3.64
C GLY A 71 -9.72 -0.41 3.67
N VAL A 72 -10.77 0.40 3.49
CA VAL A 72 -10.66 1.87 3.51
C VAL A 72 -10.33 2.37 4.91
N GLU A 73 -11.02 1.87 5.95
CA GLU A 73 -10.74 2.27 7.34
C GLU A 73 -9.30 1.94 7.74
N ILE A 74 -8.85 0.72 7.40
CA ILE A 74 -7.50 0.26 7.71
C ILE A 74 -6.45 1.07 6.95
N TYR A 75 -6.68 1.31 5.65
CA TYR A 75 -5.77 2.10 4.82
C TYR A 75 -5.61 3.52 5.37
N ASN A 76 -6.74 4.18 5.65
CA ASN A 76 -6.75 5.55 6.14
C ASN A 76 -6.06 5.67 7.51
N ASP A 77 -6.36 4.75 8.42
CA ASP A 77 -5.76 4.72 9.74
C ASP A 77 -4.24 4.48 9.69
N ILE A 78 -3.68 3.84 8.65
CA ILE A 78 -2.23 3.59 8.51
C ILE A 78 -1.50 4.65 7.66
N PHE A 79 -2.08 5.07 6.54
CA PHE A 79 -1.36 5.80 5.50
C PHE A 79 -1.73 7.28 5.41
N GLU A 80 -2.84 7.70 6.02
CA GLU A 80 -3.23 9.10 6.04
C GLU A 80 -2.68 9.79 7.29
N PHE A 81 -2.22 11.04 7.11
CA PHE A 81 -1.56 11.84 8.15
C PHE A 81 -2.54 12.66 8.99
N GLU A 82 -3.83 12.58 8.69
CA GLU A 82 -4.89 13.21 9.46
C GLU A 82 -5.41 12.22 10.51
N ASP A 83 -5.72 12.74 11.71
CA ASP A 83 -6.33 11.97 12.81
C ASP A 83 -7.76 11.56 12.43
N LEU A 84 -7.87 10.64 11.49
CA LEU A 84 -9.11 10.02 11.10
C LEU A 84 -9.62 9.08 12.19
N THR A 85 -10.91 8.78 12.10
CA THR A 85 -11.59 7.86 13.00
C THR A 85 -10.81 6.54 13.08
N PRO A 86 -10.52 6.03 14.29
CA PRO A 86 -9.94 4.70 14.47
C PRO A 86 -10.75 3.63 13.74
N VAL A 87 -10.06 2.56 13.31
CA VAL A 87 -10.73 1.38 12.73
C VAL A 87 -11.84 0.90 13.66
N SER A 88 -13.04 0.75 13.12
CA SER A 88 -14.23 0.37 13.87
C SER A 88 -14.09 -1.05 14.46
N THR A 89 -14.77 -1.34 15.57
CA THR A 89 -14.73 -2.68 16.19
C THR A 89 -15.13 -3.80 15.22
N PRO A 90 -16.18 -3.67 14.38
CA PRO A 90 -16.51 -4.70 13.38
C PRO A 90 -15.39 -4.92 12.37
N CYS A 91 -14.73 -3.84 11.93
CA CYS A 91 -13.59 -3.95 11.01
C CYS A 91 -12.34 -4.52 11.68
N CYS A 92 -12.11 -4.22 12.95
CA CYS A 92 -11.08 -4.87 13.74
C CYS A 92 -11.35 -6.36 13.93
N GLU A 93 -12.60 -6.76 14.13
CA GLU A 93 -12.95 -8.18 14.21
C GLU A 93 -12.71 -8.91 12.89
N ARG A 94 -13.12 -8.31 11.77
CA ARG A 94 -12.84 -8.85 10.43
C ARG A 94 -11.34 -8.94 10.16
N LEU A 95 -10.58 -7.89 10.45
CA LEU A 95 -9.12 -7.86 10.27
C LEU A 95 -8.44 -8.95 11.10
N VAL A 96 -8.77 -9.07 12.39
CA VAL A 96 -8.06 -9.98 13.29
C VAL A 96 -8.52 -11.43 13.13
N LYS A 97 -9.83 -11.69 13.05
CA LYS A 97 -10.39 -13.05 13.08
C LYS A 97 -10.57 -13.67 11.70
N VAL A 98 -10.86 -12.88 10.67
CA VAL A 98 -11.15 -13.38 9.31
C VAL A 98 -9.93 -13.28 8.41
N ALA A 99 -9.31 -12.10 8.36
CA ALA A 99 -8.15 -11.85 7.51
C ALA A 99 -6.85 -12.39 8.12
N GLY A 100 -6.60 -12.05 9.39
CA GLY A 100 -5.39 -12.42 10.11
C GLY A 100 -4.22 -11.48 9.83
N ARG A 101 -3.15 -11.65 10.63
CA ARG A 101 -1.95 -10.81 10.56
C ARG A 101 -1.23 -10.90 9.23
N GLU A 102 -1.13 -12.09 8.65
CA GLU A 102 -0.46 -12.29 7.36
C GLU A 102 -1.08 -11.42 6.26
N CYS A 103 -2.42 -11.40 6.16
CA CYS A 103 -3.10 -10.53 5.20
C CYS A 103 -2.83 -9.04 5.45
N HIS A 104 -2.84 -8.62 6.71
CA HIS A 104 -2.52 -7.25 7.09
C HIS A 104 -1.10 -6.85 6.63
N ASP A 105 -0.10 -7.63 7.03
CA ASP A 105 1.31 -7.35 6.78
C ASP A 105 1.63 -7.39 5.28
N THR A 106 1.06 -8.34 4.54
CA THR A 106 1.23 -8.43 3.09
C THR A 106 0.62 -7.24 2.36
N MET A 107 -0.62 -6.85 2.67
CA MET A 107 -1.26 -5.69 2.03
C MET A 107 -0.50 -4.39 2.32
N VAL A 108 -0.07 -4.19 3.57
CA VAL A 108 0.75 -3.03 3.96
C VAL A 108 2.06 -3.02 3.19
N THR A 109 2.74 -4.16 3.10
CA THR A 109 3.99 -4.29 2.33
C THR A 109 3.81 -3.88 0.87
N MET A 110 2.70 -4.25 0.23
CA MET A 110 2.42 -3.90 -1.16
C MET A 110 2.24 -2.40 -1.37
N VAL A 111 1.62 -1.70 -0.42
CA VAL A 111 1.54 -0.23 -0.44
C VAL A 111 2.93 0.38 -0.24
N LEU A 112 3.71 -0.14 0.70
CA LEU A 112 5.06 0.36 1.03
C LEU A 112 6.08 0.20 -0.11
N ILE A 113 5.87 -0.73 -1.05
CA ILE A 113 6.71 -0.83 -2.26
C ILE A 113 6.64 0.46 -3.08
N LYS A 114 5.49 1.16 -3.09
CA LYS A 114 5.29 2.40 -3.85
C LYS A 114 5.79 3.65 -3.13
N VAL A 115 5.99 3.58 -1.81
CA VAL A 115 6.59 4.68 -1.05
C VAL A 115 8.09 4.75 -1.39
N LYS A 116 8.64 5.94 -1.65
CA LYS A 116 10.07 6.11 -1.97
C LYS A 116 10.89 6.56 -0.75
N ASP A 117 10.28 7.35 0.12
CA ASP A 117 10.89 7.89 1.32
C ASP A 117 11.02 6.79 2.40
N ALA A 118 12.24 6.44 2.77
CA ALA A 118 12.52 5.39 3.75
C ALA A 118 11.99 5.73 5.15
N LYS A 119 12.05 7.01 5.55
CA LYS A 119 11.54 7.44 6.85
C LYS A 119 10.02 7.31 6.90
N LYS A 120 9.31 7.71 5.84
CA LYS A 120 7.86 7.51 5.74
C LYS A 120 7.48 6.02 5.74
N LYS A 121 8.28 5.15 5.11
CA LYS A 121 8.05 3.69 5.20
C LYS A 121 8.12 3.20 6.64
N GLU A 122 9.14 3.62 7.38
CA GLU A 122 9.31 3.28 8.79
C GLU A 122 8.10 3.75 9.63
N GLU A 123 7.69 5.01 9.44
CA GLU A 123 6.53 5.61 10.11
C GLU A 123 5.24 4.81 9.83
N PHE A 124 4.98 4.45 8.57
CA PHE A 124 3.81 3.65 8.20
C PHE A 124 3.87 2.20 8.70
N ARG A 125 5.05 1.57 8.76
CA ARG A 125 5.21 0.24 9.39
C ARG A 125 4.83 0.29 10.85
N LYS A 126 5.34 1.30 11.58
CA LYS A 126 5.02 1.51 12.99
C LYS A 126 3.51 1.74 13.18
N LYS A 127 2.91 2.61 12.37
CA LYS A 127 1.45 2.88 12.44
C LYS A 127 0.65 1.60 12.14
N SER A 128 1.05 0.83 11.14
CA SER A 128 0.46 -0.47 10.79
C SER A 128 0.44 -1.46 11.97
N ASP A 129 1.56 -1.59 12.69
CA ASP A 129 1.62 -2.48 13.86
C ASP A 129 0.76 -1.98 15.02
N GLU A 130 0.72 -0.67 15.24
CA GLU A 130 -0.13 -0.01 16.23
C GLU A 130 -1.62 -0.23 15.90
N THR A 131 -2.01 -0.10 14.63
CA THR A 131 -3.38 -0.38 14.14
C THR A 131 -3.79 -1.82 14.44
N TYR A 132 -2.96 -2.80 14.08
CA TYR A 132 -3.28 -4.21 14.34
C TYR A 132 -3.41 -4.49 15.84
N THR A 133 -2.46 -3.98 16.64
CA THR A 133 -2.45 -4.16 18.10
C THR A 133 -3.69 -3.53 18.76
N ARG A 134 -4.09 -2.34 18.30
CA ARG A 134 -5.31 -1.67 18.75
C ARG A 134 -6.55 -2.48 18.38
N CYS A 135 -6.59 -3.10 17.20
CA CYS A 135 -7.69 -3.97 16.82
C CYS A 135 -7.78 -5.23 17.67
N VAL A 136 -6.66 -5.90 17.96
CA VAL A 136 -6.61 -7.02 18.92
C VAL A 136 -7.14 -6.60 20.30
N SER A 137 -6.79 -5.41 20.75
CA SER A 137 -7.26 -4.87 22.03
C SER A 137 -8.75 -4.49 22.00
N ALA A 138 -9.25 -3.99 20.87
CA ALA A 138 -10.65 -3.62 20.70
C ALA A 138 -11.57 -4.84 20.79
N ILE A 139 -11.20 -5.95 20.12
CA ILE A 139 -11.99 -7.19 20.18
C ILE A 139 -12.00 -7.78 21.60
N ALA A 140 -10.86 -7.75 22.31
CA ALA A 140 -10.79 -8.28 23.67
C ALA A 140 -11.71 -7.52 24.63
N ARG A 141 -11.75 -6.18 24.51
CA ARG A 141 -12.64 -5.32 25.32
C ARG A 141 -14.12 -5.48 24.95
N ALA A 142 -14.44 -5.68 23.68
CA ALA A 142 -15.82 -5.91 23.26
C ALA A 142 -16.39 -7.21 23.87
N HIS A 143 -15.57 -8.26 23.92
CA HIS A 143 -15.95 -9.55 24.51
C HIS A 143 -16.00 -9.54 26.05
N SER A 144 -15.25 -8.68 26.74
CA SER A 144 -15.34 -8.56 28.20
C SER A 144 -16.60 -7.84 28.69
N ASN A 145 -17.26 -7.09 27.80
CA ASN A 145 -18.45 -6.29 28.10
C ASN A 145 -19.75 -6.90 27.55
N SER A 146 -19.68 -8.10 26.98
CA SER A 146 -20.81 -8.87 26.44
C SER A 146 -21.16 -10.02 27.37
#